data_AF-A0A8B8IQL6-F1
#
_entry.id   AF-A0A8B8IQL6-F1
#
_cell.length_a   1.000
_cell.length_b   1.000
_cell.length_c   1.000
_cell.angle_alpha   90.00
_cell.angle_beta   90.00
_cell.angle_gamma   90.00
#
_symmetry.space_group_name_H-M   'P 1'
#
loop_
_entity.id
_entity.type
_entity.pdbx_description
1 polymer ?
#
loop_
_entity_poly.entity_id
_entity_poly.type
_entity_poly.pdbx_seq_one_letter_code
_entity_poly.pdbx_strand_id
1 'polypeptide(L)'
;MEVNNQHNQSYWFVVREDQSNVIFSSNNFTIQNPQIAGQEARYIVDTIDSRQYIHVDNISAPAQEQNQKSCTKESASTKDEDIFWDRNKIKLLLSLCLENRFKCPHNDKMLWNEVAILVGTSPEECDKKYKNLRRTYIRLFKKKRLGKEIKWIHFNICEDVFRDCKSLSPAVLEPWEDSKVRRLLTLYIENINKFRSPDYLQKDVWKDIASQLHTTEYNCYHKFKNLKRTYFNWLERSRESGKLIKWPYHHYFERIFYNYSPDIGPWDRTKIRQLINAYSEIAHKFKSPKYQKKELWKEISRKIGETASNCDRKFRNLKQTYIRLKMRADSGRSMTKWRYYKDFVSIFETETYTINEDRSDVIYKPLEQDYVKQLLAFYIDNKQKFKDPLIKKRSLWKQIGPKLGLSPEECDKKFRNLKQTFIRLVEKKKDTGKDNGWPYYSYFEQIYDEPKPSKECSHKCNIDNMTLSEIRNLVRSQDTKDKDKFEKLVKVIEDSNSIQRERNKILQALLDRK
;
A
#
# COMPACT_ATOMS: atom_id res chain seq x y z
N MET A 1 68.01 10.94 5.24
CA MET A 1 67.39 12.27 5.18
C MET A 1 65.97 12.09 4.69
N GLU A 2 65.02 12.67 5.41
CA GLU A 2 63.60 12.36 5.39
C GLU A 2 62.86 12.88 4.14
N VAL A 3 61.78 12.16 3.86
CA VAL A 3 60.81 12.30 2.79
C VAL A 3 59.86 13.46 3.11
N ASN A 4 59.60 14.35 2.15
CA ASN A 4 58.40 15.19 2.20
C ASN A 4 57.96 15.60 0.79
N ASN A 5 56.88 14.97 0.30
CA ASN A 5 56.10 15.51 -0.80
C ASN A 5 54.62 15.19 -0.55
N GLN A 6 53.92 16.12 0.09
CA GLN A 6 52.48 16.02 0.36
C GLN A 6 51.70 16.38 -0.90
N HIS A 7 51.06 15.37 -1.51
CA HIS A 7 50.01 15.58 -2.50
C HIS A 7 48.71 15.99 -1.80
N ASN A 8 48.30 17.24 -2.00
CA ASN A 8 46.95 17.73 -1.68
C ASN A 8 45.94 17.11 -2.65
N GLN A 9 45.19 16.09 -2.19
CA GLN A 9 43.99 15.61 -2.87
C GLN A 9 42.74 16.20 -2.20
N SER A 10 42.19 17.24 -2.81
CA SER A 10 40.92 17.87 -2.45
C SER A 10 39.76 16.94 -2.85
N TYR A 11 39.20 16.21 -1.87
CA TYR A 11 37.98 15.43 -2.09
C TYR A 11 36.73 16.33 -2.02
N TRP A 12 36.07 16.52 -3.16
CA TRP A 12 34.72 17.09 -3.23
C TRP A 12 33.70 16.02 -2.88
N PHE A 13 32.97 16.21 -1.78
CA PHE A 13 31.77 15.41 -1.48
C PHE A 13 30.55 16.07 -2.10
N VAL A 14 30.01 15.46 -3.15
CA VAL A 14 28.65 15.73 -3.63
C VAL A 14 27.69 14.97 -2.71
N VAL A 15 26.97 15.70 -1.86
CA VAL A 15 25.81 15.17 -1.14
C VAL A 15 24.70 14.97 -2.16
N ARG A 16 24.45 13.72 -2.57
CA ARG A 16 23.22 13.39 -3.29
C ARG A 16 22.07 13.35 -2.27
N GLU A 17 21.16 14.30 -2.38
CA GLU A 17 19.84 14.21 -1.76
C GLU A 17 19.04 13.09 -2.46
N ASP A 18 18.55 12.14 -1.66
CA ASP A 18 17.68 11.05 -2.09
C ASP A 18 16.36 11.62 -2.64
N GLN A 19 16.24 11.75 -3.96
CA GLN A 19 14.95 11.87 -4.66
C GLN A 19 14.35 10.47 -4.89
N SER A 20 13.90 9.80 -3.82
CA SER A 20 13.14 8.55 -3.93
C SER A 20 11.79 8.66 -3.22
N ASN A 21 10.90 9.49 -3.77
CA ASN A 21 9.48 9.54 -3.41
C ASN A 21 8.60 9.62 -4.67
N VAL A 22 8.65 8.59 -5.53
CA VAL A 22 7.50 8.27 -6.40
C VAL A 22 7.48 6.75 -6.60
N ILE A 23 6.75 6.02 -5.75
CA ILE A 23 6.16 4.74 -6.13
C ILE A 23 4.69 4.76 -5.74
N PHE A 24 3.86 4.75 -6.77
CA PHE A 24 2.42 4.55 -6.73
C PHE A 24 2.07 3.29 -5.94
N SER A 25 1.33 3.45 -4.84
CA SER A 25 0.76 2.34 -4.09
C SER A 25 -0.65 2.05 -4.61
N SER A 26 -0.75 1.24 -5.66
CA SER A 26 -2.03 0.64 -6.08
C SER A 26 -2.13 -0.78 -5.52
N ASN A 27 -2.61 -0.92 -4.29
CA ASN A 27 -3.10 -2.19 -3.74
C ASN A 27 -4.17 -1.90 -2.67
N ASN A 28 -5.35 -1.51 -3.12
CA ASN A 28 -6.58 -1.66 -2.34
C ASN A 28 -7.05 -3.12 -2.46
N PHE A 29 -6.79 -3.92 -1.43
CA PHE A 29 -7.58 -5.12 -1.16
C PHE A 29 -8.34 -4.88 0.13
N THR A 30 -9.62 -4.51 0.00
CA THR A 30 -10.61 -4.60 1.05
C THR A 30 -10.80 -6.06 1.42
N ILE A 31 -10.44 -6.42 2.65
CA ILE A 31 -10.79 -7.70 3.25
C ILE A 31 -12.26 -7.57 3.67
N GLN A 32 -13.18 -8.16 2.90
CA GLN A 32 -14.55 -8.41 3.36
C GLN A 32 -14.53 -9.61 4.31
N ASN A 33 -14.87 -9.39 5.58
CA ASN A 33 -15.25 -10.46 6.50
C ASN A 33 -16.62 -11.04 6.08
N PRO A 34 -16.85 -12.35 6.22
CA PRO A 34 -18.17 -12.94 5.96
C PRO A 34 -19.17 -12.47 7.03
N GLN A 35 -20.37 -12.05 6.57
CA GLN A 35 -21.50 -11.76 7.44
C GLN A 35 -21.98 -13.04 8.13
N ILE A 36 -22.03 -13.02 9.45
CA ILE A 36 -22.77 -13.98 10.27
C ILE A 36 -24.24 -13.53 10.24
N ALA A 37 -25.14 -14.41 9.80
CA ALA A 37 -26.57 -14.13 9.81
C ALA A 37 -27.09 -14.18 11.26
N GLY A 38 -27.72 -13.10 11.73
CA GLY A 38 -28.60 -13.15 12.91
C GLY A 38 -28.31 -12.18 14.08
N GLN A 39 -27.69 -11.01 13.88
CA GLN A 39 -27.65 -9.99 14.94
C GLN A 39 -28.04 -8.60 14.42
N GLU A 40 -29.01 -7.99 15.10
CA GLU A 40 -29.51 -6.64 14.89
C GLU A 40 -28.41 -5.59 15.12
N ALA A 41 -28.29 -4.65 14.19
CA ALA A 41 -27.29 -3.60 14.22
C ALA A 41 -27.61 -2.56 15.32
N ARG A 42 -26.89 -2.63 16.44
CA ARG A 42 -26.75 -1.49 17.37
C ARG A 42 -25.51 -0.68 16.98
N TYR A 43 -25.72 0.58 16.62
CA TYR A 43 -24.65 1.53 16.34
C TYR A 43 -24.00 1.97 17.65
N ILE A 44 -22.71 1.68 17.82
CA ILE A 44 -21.85 2.27 18.85
C ILE A 44 -20.96 3.29 18.15
N VAL A 45 -21.09 4.56 18.54
CA VAL A 45 -20.22 5.67 18.10
C VAL A 45 -19.31 6.00 19.27
N ASP A 46 -18.04 5.61 19.17
CA ASP A 46 -17.00 6.00 20.12
C ASP A 46 -16.47 7.40 19.77
N THR A 47 -16.65 8.33 20.72
CA THR A 47 -16.16 9.71 20.69
C THR A 47 -14.94 9.84 21.60
N ILE A 48 -13.77 10.18 21.07
CA ILE A 48 -12.68 10.80 21.85
C ILE A 48 -11.98 11.84 20.98
N ASP A 49 -12.26 13.12 21.23
CA ASP A 49 -11.21 14.15 21.18
C ASP A 49 -11.65 15.39 21.98
N SER A 50 -10.98 15.60 23.12
CA SER A 50 -11.17 16.75 23.99
C SER A 50 -10.21 17.86 23.57
N ARG A 51 -10.74 18.95 22.99
CA ARG A 51 -10.03 20.22 22.89
C ARG A 51 -10.94 21.35 23.34
N GLN A 52 -10.56 21.98 24.44
CA GLN A 52 -11.17 23.18 24.99
C GLN A 52 -10.76 24.38 24.11
N TYR A 53 -11.74 25.17 23.67
CA TYR A 53 -11.51 26.52 23.14
C TYR A 53 -12.23 27.52 24.03
N ILE A 54 -11.48 28.55 24.43
CA ILE A 54 -11.93 29.69 25.23
C ILE A 54 -12.58 30.71 24.28
N HIS A 55 -13.78 31.15 24.64
CA HIS A 55 -14.54 32.22 24.00
C HIS A 55 -13.95 33.58 24.42
N VAL A 56 -13.67 34.47 23.46
CA VAL A 56 -13.28 35.86 23.73
C VAL A 56 -14.31 36.76 23.09
N ASP A 57 -14.94 37.60 23.92
CA ASP A 57 -15.99 38.53 23.55
C ASP A 57 -15.47 39.74 22.77
N ASN A 58 -16.27 40.14 21.78
CA ASN A 58 -16.10 41.32 20.94
C ASN A 58 -16.50 42.59 21.71
N ILE A 59 -15.68 43.65 21.60
CA ILE A 59 -16.08 45.03 21.87
C ILE A 59 -16.00 45.84 20.57
N SER A 60 -17.05 46.62 20.34
CA SER A 60 -17.32 47.42 19.15
C SER A 60 -16.69 48.83 19.17
N ALA A 61 -16.62 49.39 17.96
CA ALA A 61 -16.65 50.82 17.55
C ALA A 61 -15.31 51.49 17.15
N PRO A 62 -15.33 52.59 16.37
CA PRO A 62 -15.84 52.66 15.00
C PRO A 62 -14.88 53.38 14.01
N ALA A 63 -15.13 53.14 12.71
CA ALA A 63 -14.94 54.00 11.54
C ALA A 63 -13.71 54.94 11.46
N GLN A 64 -12.85 54.67 10.47
CA GLN A 64 -12.41 55.70 9.54
C GLN A 64 -12.11 55.09 8.17
N GLU A 65 -12.85 55.57 7.17
CA GLU A 65 -12.65 55.31 5.75
C GLU A 65 -11.30 55.86 5.31
N GLN A 66 -10.57 55.09 4.48
CA GLN A 66 -9.88 55.67 3.33
C GLN A 66 -9.58 54.62 2.26
N ASN A 67 -10.08 54.93 1.07
CA ASN A 67 -9.83 54.29 -0.21
C ASN A 67 -8.33 54.05 -0.47
N GLN A 68 -7.97 52.86 -0.93
CA GLN A 68 -7.12 52.74 -2.13
C GLN A 68 -7.16 51.33 -2.73
N LYS A 69 -7.72 51.27 -3.94
CA LYS A 69 -7.64 50.16 -4.89
C LYS A 69 -6.18 49.92 -5.29
N SER A 70 -5.67 48.70 -5.14
CA SER A 70 -4.76 48.15 -6.14
C SER A 70 -5.00 46.66 -6.29
N CYS A 71 -5.33 46.29 -7.52
CA CYS A 71 -5.61 44.94 -7.97
C CYS A 71 -4.31 44.34 -8.49
N THR A 72 -3.70 43.43 -7.73
CA THR A 72 -2.65 42.56 -8.22
C THR A 72 -3.18 41.14 -8.25
N LYS A 73 -3.48 40.69 -9.48
CA LYS A 73 -3.68 39.28 -9.82
C LYS A 73 -2.39 38.52 -9.47
N GLU A 74 -2.39 37.81 -8.35
CA GLU A 74 -1.39 36.80 -8.06
C GLU A 74 -1.63 35.59 -8.97
N SER A 75 -0.67 35.39 -9.87
CA SER A 75 -0.55 34.19 -10.68
C SER A 75 -0.24 32.99 -9.78
N ALA A 76 -1.25 32.16 -9.54
CA ALA A 76 -1.12 30.83 -8.93
C ALA A 76 -0.30 29.90 -9.85
N SER A 77 1.02 30.01 -9.78
CA SER A 77 1.97 29.17 -10.53
C SER A 77 3.32 29.11 -9.81
N THR A 78 3.33 28.82 -8.51
CA THR A 78 4.55 28.32 -7.86
C THR A 78 4.53 26.81 -7.94
N LYS A 79 5.17 26.32 -8.99
CA LYS A 79 5.73 24.97 -9.05
C LYS A 79 6.54 24.75 -7.77
N ASP A 80 6.58 23.52 -7.28
CA ASP A 80 7.49 23.03 -6.24
C ASP A 80 8.94 23.32 -6.67
N GLU A 81 9.40 24.57 -6.52
CA GLU A 81 10.82 24.86 -6.50
C GLU A 81 11.34 24.23 -5.22
N ASP A 82 12.04 23.11 -5.36
CA ASP A 82 12.70 22.39 -4.28
C ASP A 82 13.44 23.41 -3.41
N ILE A 83 12.90 23.69 -2.21
CA ILE A 83 13.44 24.68 -1.29
C ILE A 83 14.82 24.19 -0.84
N PHE A 84 15.86 24.71 -1.49
CA PHE A 84 17.23 24.36 -1.20
C PHE A 84 17.69 24.99 0.12
N TRP A 85 18.08 24.14 1.07
CA TRP A 85 18.58 24.54 2.38
C TRP A 85 20.09 24.67 2.37
N ASP A 86 20.59 25.82 1.94
CA ASP A 86 22.01 26.11 1.96
C ASP A 86 22.57 26.27 3.40
N ARG A 87 23.90 26.34 3.48
CA ARG A 87 24.63 26.49 4.74
C ARG A 87 24.25 27.75 5.52
N ASN A 88 23.97 28.86 4.83
CA ASN A 88 23.64 30.14 5.45
C ASN A 88 22.21 30.14 5.99
N LYS A 89 21.25 29.58 5.26
CA LYS A 89 19.86 29.39 5.71
C LYS A 89 19.80 28.48 6.94
N ILE A 90 20.57 27.38 6.96
CA ILE A 90 20.66 26.51 8.15
C ILE A 90 21.27 27.26 9.34
N LYS A 91 22.34 28.04 9.10
CA LYS A 91 22.97 28.85 10.14
C LYS A 91 22.00 29.91 10.69
N LEU A 92 21.29 30.61 9.81
CA LEU A 92 20.30 31.62 10.16
C LEU A 92 19.16 31.02 10.98
N LEU A 93 18.58 29.90 10.52
CA LEU A 93 17.55 29.16 11.26
C LEU A 93 18.01 28.82 12.69
N LEU A 94 19.21 28.28 12.84
CA LEU A 94 19.73 27.91 14.16
C LEU A 94 20.08 29.12 15.03
N SER A 95 20.59 30.20 14.43
CA SER A 95 20.88 31.46 15.13
C SER A 95 19.61 32.12 15.65
N LEU A 96 18.54 32.18 14.84
CA LEU A 96 17.23 32.69 15.28
C LEU A 96 16.68 31.86 16.44
N CYS A 97 16.83 30.53 16.42
CA CYS A 97 16.42 29.68 17.54
C CYS A 97 17.25 29.88 18.84
N LEU A 98 18.44 30.50 18.77
CA LEU A 98 19.24 30.84 19.96
C LEU A 98 18.85 32.18 20.58
N GLU A 99 18.26 33.07 19.79
CA GLU A 99 17.85 34.38 20.29
C GLU A 99 16.75 34.22 21.34
N ASN A 100 16.89 34.95 22.45
CA ASN A 100 16.04 34.79 23.64
C ASN A 100 14.54 34.91 23.35
N ARG A 101 14.15 35.62 22.28
CA ARG A 101 12.76 35.78 21.84
C ARG A 101 12.12 34.47 21.35
N PHE A 102 12.93 33.49 20.92
CA PHE A 102 12.48 32.24 20.31
C PHE A 102 12.80 31.00 21.16
N LYS A 103 13.07 31.15 22.47
CA LYS A 103 13.60 30.08 23.33
C LYS A 103 12.70 28.86 23.53
N CYS A 104 11.48 28.81 22.99
CA CYS A 104 10.61 27.63 23.07
C CYS A 104 9.69 27.44 21.85
N PRO A 105 10.23 27.17 20.65
CA PRO A 105 9.44 27.10 19.42
C PRO A 105 8.62 25.80 19.29
N HIS A 106 8.71 24.89 20.26
CA HIS A 106 8.00 23.61 20.19
C HIS A 106 6.49 23.72 20.37
N ASN A 107 6.01 24.81 20.98
CA ASN A 107 4.58 24.97 21.31
C ASN A 107 3.91 26.16 20.61
N ASP A 108 4.67 27.05 19.97
CA ASP A 108 4.10 28.28 19.42
C ASP A 108 4.22 28.31 17.90
N LYS A 109 3.08 28.12 17.22
CA LYS A 109 2.97 28.25 15.77
C LYS A 109 3.32 29.67 15.31
N MET A 110 3.14 30.68 16.16
CA MET A 110 3.45 32.08 15.81
C MET A 110 4.95 32.29 15.64
N LEU A 111 5.78 31.65 16.46
CA LEU A 111 7.24 31.77 16.36
C LEU A 111 7.78 31.22 15.04
N TRP A 112 7.19 30.15 14.51
CA TRP A 112 7.60 29.62 13.20
C TRP A 112 7.23 30.54 12.04
N ASN A 113 6.17 31.35 12.17
CA ASN A 113 5.81 32.35 11.16
C ASN A 113 6.88 33.44 11.04
N GLU A 114 7.35 33.97 12.17
CA GLU A 114 8.40 35.00 12.19
C GLU A 114 9.73 34.46 11.65
N VAL A 115 10.12 33.26 12.11
CA VAL A 115 11.34 32.59 11.62
C VAL A 115 11.25 32.32 10.12
N ALA A 116 10.10 31.86 9.63
CA ALA A 116 9.87 31.57 8.22
C ALA A 116 10.00 32.81 7.33
N ILE A 117 9.48 33.96 7.76
CA ILE A 117 9.63 35.25 7.07
C ILE A 117 11.11 35.62 6.94
N LEU A 118 11.88 35.50 8.03
CA LEU A 118 13.30 35.85 8.04
C LEU A 118 14.17 34.87 7.23
N VAL A 119 13.84 33.58 7.23
CA VAL A 119 14.57 32.54 6.48
C VAL A 119 14.17 32.52 5.00
N GLY A 120 13.00 33.08 4.67
CA GLY A 120 12.43 33.08 3.32
C GLY A 120 11.90 31.71 2.90
N THR A 121 11.20 31.01 3.80
CA THR A 121 10.54 29.72 3.53
C THR A 121 9.17 29.66 4.20
N SER A 122 8.46 28.53 4.12
CA SER A 122 7.26 28.32 4.94
C SER A 122 7.60 27.94 6.40
N PRO A 123 6.69 28.19 7.36
CA PRO A 123 6.80 27.75 8.75
C PRO A 123 6.96 26.24 8.89
N GLU A 124 6.22 25.46 8.08
CA GLU A 124 6.25 24.00 8.11
C GLU A 124 7.62 23.46 7.69
N GLU A 125 8.24 24.06 6.68
CA GLU A 125 9.58 23.66 6.22
C GLU A 125 10.66 24.03 7.24
N CYS A 126 10.54 25.18 7.92
CA CYS A 126 11.41 25.54 9.05
C CYS A 126 11.31 24.52 10.20
N ASP A 127 10.11 24.19 10.67
CA ASP A 127 9.90 23.21 11.75
C ASP A 127 10.41 21.81 11.35
N LYS A 128 10.11 21.37 10.13
CA LYS A 128 10.59 20.10 9.58
C LYS A 128 12.11 20.07 9.49
N LYS A 129 12.76 21.13 9.01
CA LYS A 129 14.22 21.24 8.95
C LYS A 129 14.84 21.25 10.34
N TYR A 130 14.28 22.00 11.28
CA TYR A 130 14.70 22.05 12.68
C TYR A 130 14.66 20.66 13.34
N LYS A 131 13.54 19.93 13.19
CA LYS A 131 13.41 18.54 13.66
C LYS A 131 14.45 17.61 13.04
N ASN A 132 14.75 17.78 11.76
CA ASN A 132 15.79 17.01 11.07
C ASN A 132 17.22 17.34 11.56
N LEU A 133 17.51 18.62 11.80
CA LEU A 133 18.77 19.06 12.40
C LEU A 133 18.92 18.50 13.81
N ARG A 134 17.86 18.52 14.63
CA ARG A 134 17.86 17.92 15.98
C ARG A 134 18.14 16.43 15.94
N ARG A 135 17.47 15.66 15.05
CA ARG A 135 17.76 14.22 14.86
C ARG A 135 19.21 13.97 14.44
N THR A 136 19.72 14.79 13.53
CA THR A 136 21.10 14.69 13.03
C THR A 136 22.10 14.99 14.14
N TYR A 137 21.86 16.05 14.91
CA TYR A 137 22.66 16.41 16.07
C TYR A 137 22.66 15.29 17.10
N ILE A 138 21.51 14.75 17.52
CA ILE A 138 21.44 13.62 18.47
C ILE A 138 22.28 12.43 17.98
N ARG A 139 22.20 12.08 16.69
CA ARG A 139 23.00 10.99 16.11
C ARG A 139 24.50 11.28 16.17
N LEU A 140 24.92 12.51 15.88
CA LEU A 140 26.33 12.91 15.93
C LEU A 140 26.83 13.06 17.36
N PHE A 141 25.98 13.51 18.28
CA PHE A 141 26.27 13.60 19.70
C PHE A 141 26.52 12.22 20.30
N LYS A 142 25.74 11.20 19.90
CA LYS A 142 26.03 9.78 20.23
C LYS A 142 27.43 9.36 19.77
N LYS A 143 27.85 9.78 18.57
CA LYS A 143 29.21 9.49 18.07
C LYS A 143 30.29 10.23 18.85
N LYS A 144 30.08 11.50 19.19
CA LYS A 144 30.98 12.32 20.03
C LYS A 144 31.22 11.66 21.39
N ARG A 145 30.16 11.12 22.03
CA ARG A 145 30.28 10.37 23.29
C ARG A 145 31.07 9.06 23.17
N LEU A 146 31.18 8.49 21.97
CA LEU A 146 32.02 7.32 21.70
C LEU A 146 33.46 7.71 21.33
N GLY A 147 33.88 8.95 21.62
CA GLY A 147 35.21 9.47 21.31
C GLY A 147 35.45 9.76 19.82
N LYS A 148 34.40 9.74 18.98
CA LYS A 148 34.56 10.02 17.55
C LYS A 148 34.52 11.53 17.30
N GLU A 149 35.52 12.03 16.57
CA GLU A 149 35.56 13.42 16.12
C GLU A 149 34.39 13.71 15.16
N ILE A 150 33.76 14.88 15.31
CA ILE A 150 32.62 15.30 14.49
C ILE A 150 33.01 16.51 13.64
N LYS A 151 33.16 16.30 12.32
CA LYS A 151 33.50 17.35 11.33
C LYS A 151 32.28 18.08 10.75
N TRP A 152 31.11 17.98 11.39
CA TRP A 152 29.89 18.62 10.87
C TRP A 152 29.86 20.09 11.25
N ILE A 153 29.83 20.97 10.25
CA ILE A 153 30.05 22.41 10.43
C ILE A 153 29.02 23.11 11.32
N HIS A 154 27.81 22.56 11.40
CA HIS A 154 26.72 23.08 12.23
C HIS A 154 26.70 22.45 13.64
N PHE A 155 27.61 21.53 13.95
CA PHE A 155 27.57 20.76 15.20
C PHE A 155 27.62 21.66 16.44
N ASN A 156 28.54 22.63 16.49
CA ASN A 156 28.70 23.52 17.65
C ASN A 156 27.46 24.39 17.86
N ILE A 157 26.91 24.98 16.79
CA ILE A 157 25.67 25.78 16.89
C ILE A 157 24.49 24.90 17.33
N CYS A 158 24.36 23.69 16.77
CA CYS A 158 23.36 22.73 17.24
C CYS A 158 23.56 22.32 18.71
N GLU A 159 24.80 22.22 19.19
CA GLU A 159 25.13 21.90 20.59
C GLU A 159 24.65 22.99 21.56
N ASP A 160 24.64 24.24 21.10
CA ASP A 160 24.11 25.39 21.85
C ASP A 160 22.59 25.50 21.79
N VAL A 161 22.00 25.21 20.61
CA VAL A 161 20.54 25.24 20.39
C VAL A 161 19.88 24.10 21.16
N PHE A 162 20.41 22.90 21.04
CA PHE A 162 19.86 21.68 21.64
C PHE A 162 20.55 21.35 22.96
N ARG A 163 20.70 22.34 23.85
CA ARG A 163 21.30 22.16 25.18
C ARG A 163 20.54 21.14 26.03
N ASP A 164 19.22 21.05 25.85
CA ASP A 164 18.36 20.03 26.44
C ASP A 164 18.80 18.59 26.09
N CYS A 165 19.43 18.40 24.93
CA CYS A 165 19.90 17.08 24.53
C CYS A 165 21.13 16.63 25.33
N LYS A 166 21.84 17.55 26.02
CA LYS A 166 22.95 17.20 26.92
C LYS A 166 22.46 16.59 28.23
N SER A 167 21.26 16.97 28.69
CA SER A 167 20.63 16.40 29.89
C SER A 167 19.84 15.12 29.62
N LEU A 168 19.77 14.67 28.35
CA LEU A 168 19.13 13.39 28.02
C LEU A 168 19.81 12.25 28.77
N SER A 169 18.99 11.45 29.45
CA SER A 169 19.43 10.24 30.15
C SER A 169 20.31 9.37 29.23
N PRO A 170 21.43 8.82 29.73
CA PRO A 170 22.28 7.90 28.99
C PRO A 170 21.49 6.77 28.30
N ALA A 171 20.38 6.31 28.89
CA ALA A 171 19.51 5.26 28.34
C ALA A 171 18.85 5.64 26.99
N VAL A 172 18.61 6.93 26.74
CA VAL A 172 18.07 7.41 25.44
C VAL A 172 19.16 7.41 24.37
N LEU A 173 20.41 7.61 24.79
CA LEU A 173 21.56 7.74 23.91
C LEU A 173 22.28 6.42 23.67
N GLU A 174 22.05 5.42 24.50
CA GLU A 174 22.68 4.10 24.48
C GLU A 174 22.63 3.45 23.07
N PRO A 175 23.80 3.02 22.54
CA PRO A 175 23.85 2.20 21.34
C PRO A 175 23.10 0.89 21.51
N TRP A 176 22.45 0.41 20.46
CA TRP A 176 21.83 -0.91 20.45
C TRP A 176 22.89 -1.98 20.16
N GLU A 177 23.49 -2.51 21.21
CA GLU A 177 24.39 -3.66 21.14
C GLU A 177 23.68 -4.92 20.61
N ASP A 178 24.43 -5.83 19.99
CA ASP A 178 23.88 -7.03 19.36
C ASP A 178 23.09 -7.90 20.36
N SER A 179 23.61 -8.05 21.59
CA SER A 179 22.96 -8.74 22.71
C SER A 179 21.59 -8.11 23.05
N LYS A 180 21.54 -6.78 23.18
CA LYS A 180 20.31 -6.03 23.45
C LYS A 180 19.29 -6.14 22.31
N VAL A 181 19.76 -6.16 21.05
CA VAL A 181 18.90 -6.40 19.88
C VAL A 181 18.31 -7.81 19.89
N ARG A 182 19.14 -8.83 20.17
CA ARG A 182 18.65 -10.22 20.31
C ARG A 182 17.62 -10.33 21.42
N ARG A 183 17.88 -9.71 22.58
CA ARG A 183 16.94 -9.70 23.70
C ARG A 183 15.62 -9.01 23.33
N LEU A 184 15.65 -7.86 22.64
CA LEU A 184 14.45 -7.20 22.11
C LEU A 184 13.62 -8.13 21.22
N LEU A 185 14.28 -8.82 20.28
CA LEU A 185 13.58 -9.72 19.35
C LEU A 185 13.02 -10.95 20.06
N THR A 186 13.75 -11.50 21.04
CA THR A 186 13.26 -12.58 21.90
C THR A 186 12.02 -12.15 22.69
N LEU A 187 12.07 -11.01 23.38
CA LEU A 187 10.96 -10.47 24.16
C LEU A 187 9.73 -10.19 23.28
N TYR A 188 9.94 -9.72 22.06
CA TYR A 188 8.86 -9.52 21.10
C TYR A 188 8.20 -10.85 20.70
N ILE A 189 8.99 -11.91 20.46
CA ILE A 189 8.47 -13.24 20.15
C ILE A 189 7.70 -13.82 21.33
N GLU A 190 8.21 -13.69 22.56
CA GLU A 190 7.55 -14.15 23.78
C GLU A 190 6.19 -13.46 23.99
N ASN A 191 6.07 -12.19 23.59
CA ASN A 191 4.83 -11.40 23.73
C ASN A 191 4.02 -11.29 22.42
N ILE A 192 4.33 -12.08 21.39
CA ILE A 192 3.70 -11.92 20.07
C ILE A 192 2.19 -12.22 20.09
N ASN A 193 1.73 -13.08 20.99
CA ASN A 193 0.31 -13.35 21.20
C ASN A 193 -0.42 -12.10 21.72
N LYS A 194 0.19 -11.36 22.66
CA LYS A 194 -0.34 -10.08 23.15
C LYS A 194 -0.39 -9.04 22.05
N PHE A 195 0.63 -8.96 21.18
CA PHE A 195 0.62 -8.05 20.03
C PHE A 195 -0.48 -8.33 19.01
N ARG A 196 -1.04 -9.53 19.00
CA ARG A 196 -2.07 -9.97 18.04
C ARG A 196 -3.47 -10.03 18.64
N SER A 197 -3.59 -10.19 19.96
CA SER A 197 -4.87 -10.14 20.64
C SER A 197 -5.38 -8.69 20.64
N PRO A 198 -6.66 -8.47 20.30
CA PRO A 198 -7.29 -7.16 20.38
C PRO A 198 -7.47 -6.67 21.83
N ASP A 199 -7.35 -7.57 22.81
CA ASP A 199 -7.57 -7.28 24.24
C ASP A 199 -6.37 -6.54 24.86
N TYR A 200 -5.23 -6.47 24.17
CA TYR A 200 -4.02 -5.82 24.65
C TYR A 200 -3.67 -4.60 23.80
N LEU A 201 -3.44 -3.47 24.47
CA LEU A 201 -2.86 -2.30 23.83
C LEU A 201 -1.38 -2.56 23.52
N GLN A 202 -0.99 -2.40 22.26
CA GLN A 202 0.41 -2.60 21.86
C GLN A 202 1.38 -1.71 22.65
N LYS A 203 0.93 -0.54 23.08
CA LYS A 203 1.71 0.40 23.89
C LYS A 203 2.15 -0.24 25.22
N ASP A 204 1.25 -0.95 25.89
CA ASP A 204 1.55 -1.58 27.18
C ASP A 204 2.53 -2.73 27.01
N VAL A 205 2.38 -3.53 25.95
CA VAL A 205 3.35 -4.58 25.62
C VAL A 205 4.74 -3.98 25.34
N TRP A 206 4.83 -2.85 24.64
CA TRP A 206 6.11 -2.16 24.44
C TRP A 206 6.69 -1.59 25.73
N LYS A 207 5.85 -1.09 26.64
CA LYS A 207 6.24 -0.61 27.96
C LYS A 207 6.85 -1.74 28.80
N ASP A 208 6.25 -2.93 28.79
CA ASP A 208 6.77 -4.13 29.46
C ASP A 208 8.09 -4.61 28.88
N ILE A 209 8.24 -4.56 27.55
CA ILE A 209 9.51 -4.90 26.89
C ILE A 209 10.59 -3.86 27.25
N ALA A 210 10.22 -2.58 27.30
CA ALA A 210 11.13 -1.49 27.58
C ALA A 210 11.65 -1.49 29.02
N SER A 211 10.80 -1.83 29.99
CA SER A 211 11.21 -1.99 31.39
C SER A 211 12.26 -3.09 31.54
N GLN A 212 12.09 -4.23 30.86
CA GLN A 212 13.05 -5.33 30.85
C GLN A 212 14.37 -5.04 30.12
N LEU A 213 14.37 -4.07 29.20
CA LEU A 213 15.55 -3.65 28.45
C LEU A 213 16.21 -2.38 29.02
N HIS A 214 15.68 -1.85 30.12
CA HIS A 214 16.10 -0.58 30.73
C HIS A 214 16.20 0.55 29.70
N THR A 215 15.18 0.68 28.85
CA THR A 215 15.10 1.71 27.81
C THR A 215 13.67 2.25 27.72
N THR A 216 13.38 3.13 26.76
CA THR A 216 12.03 3.67 26.57
C THR A 216 11.21 2.82 25.60
N GLU A 217 9.88 2.79 25.79
CA GLU A 217 8.94 2.12 24.88
C GLU A 217 9.12 2.59 23.43
N TYR A 218 9.35 3.90 23.26
CA TYR A 218 9.64 4.53 21.99
C TYR A 218 10.90 3.94 21.32
N ASN A 219 11.99 3.79 22.07
CA ASN A 219 13.23 3.24 21.56
C ASN A 219 13.07 1.77 21.12
N CYS A 220 12.37 0.95 21.91
CA CYS A 220 12.07 -0.44 21.57
C CYS A 220 11.26 -0.53 20.27
N TYR A 221 10.13 0.17 20.20
CA TYR A 221 9.26 0.19 19.02
C TYR A 221 10.01 0.66 17.76
N HIS A 222 10.75 1.78 17.86
CA HIS A 222 11.47 2.32 16.71
C HIS A 222 12.62 1.40 16.26
N LYS A 223 13.36 0.80 17.20
CA LYS A 223 14.40 -0.17 16.85
C LYS A 223 13.80 -1.37 16.13
N PHE A 224 12.72 -1.94 16.67
CA PHE A 224 12.01 -3.05 16.04
C PHE A 224 11.48 -2.69 14.64
N LYS A 225 10.85 -1.52 14.50
CA LYS A 225 10.36 -1.00 13.21
C LYS A 225 11.47 -0.88 12.16
N ASN A 226 12.64 -0.38 12.57
CA ASN A 226 13.81 -0.27 11.68
C ASN A 226 14.37 -1.65 11.30
N LEU A 227 14.43 -2.60 12.25
CA LEU A 227 14.83 -3.98 11.98
C LEU A 227 13.86 -4.66 11.02
N LYS A 228 12.54 -4.46 11.20
CA LYS A 228 11.49 -4.95 10.32
C LYS A 228 11.63 -4.40 8.89
N ARG A 229 11.90 -3.11 8.73
CA ARG A 229 12.19 -2.51 7.41
C ARG A 229 13.44 -3.13 6.77
N THR A 230 14.49 -3.28 7.56
CA THR A 230 15.76 -3.91 7.11
C THR A 230 15.52 -5.35 6.66
N TYR A 231 14.69 -6.11 7.38
CA TYR A 231 14.30 -7.46 7.00
C TYR A 231 13.59 -7.52 5.64
N PHE A 232 12.62 -6.64 5.39
CA PHE A 232 11.92 -6.63 4.11
C PHE A 232 12.82 -6.22 2.95
N ASN A 233 13.67 -5.22 3.13
CA ASN A 233 14.67 -4.82 2.12
C ASN A 233 15.66 -5.96 1.86
N TRP A 234 16.07 -6.68 2.91
CA TRP A 234 16.91 -7.86 2.80
C TRP A 234 16.20 -8.98 2.03
N LEU A 235 14.92 -9.21 2.29
CA LEU A 235 14.11 -10.25 1.62
C LEU A 235 13.94 -9.93 0.12
N GLU A 236 13.76 -8.67 -0.23
CA GLU A 236 13.68 -8.19 -1.61
C GLU A 236 15.00 -8.42 -2.35
N ARG A 237 16.13 -7.97 -1.78
CA ARG A 237 17.48 -8.21 -2.35
C ARG A 237 17.84 -9.69 -2.47
N SER A 238 17.42 -10.51 -1.51
CA SER A 238 17.62 -11.96 -1.54
C SER A 238 16.85 -12.61 -2.70
N ARG A 239 15.63 -12.14 -2.99
CA ARG A 239 14.84 -12.60 -4.14
C ARG A 239 15.46 -12.22 -5.49
N GLU A 240 16.05 -11.03 -5.58
CA GLU A 240 16.69 -10.53 -6.79
C GLU A 240 18.03 -11.21 -7.08
N SER A 241 18.88 -11.33 -6.05
CA SER A 241 20.23 -11.87 -6.20
C SER A 241 20.27 -13.40 -6.27
N GLY A 242 19.27 -14.08 -5.71
CA GLY A 242 19.28 -15.53 -5.53
C GLY A 242 20.36 -16.05 -4.56
N LYS A 243 21.17 -15.16 -3.97
CA LYS A 243 22.21 -15.50 -2.99
C LYS A 243 21.66 -15.31 -1.58
N LEU A 244 21.92 -16.30 -0.73
CA LEU A 244 21.60 -16.24 0.70
C LEU A 244 22.50 -15.20 1.40
N ILE A 245 22.00 -13.98 1.55
CA ILE A 245 22.69 -12.94 2.32
C ILE A 245 22.59 -13.30 3.81
N LYS A 246 23.70 -13.57 4.48
CA LYS A 246 23.67 -13.84 5.93
C LYS A 246 23.27 -12.57 6.70
N TRP A 247 22.10 -12.57 7.33
CA TRP A 247 21.66 -11.52 8.25
C TRP A 247 21.47 -12.11 9.64
N PRO A 248 22.17 -11.61 10.68
CA PRO A 248 22.21 -12.26 12.00
C PRO A 248 20.85 -12.38 12.68
N TYR A 249 19.89 -11.51 12.32
CA TYR A 249 18.56 -11.48 12.89
C TYR A 249 17.49 -12.21 12.06
N HIS A 250 17.89 -12.84 10.95
CA HIS A 250 16.97 -13.50 10.02
C HIS A 250 16.03 -14.49 10.70
N HIS A 251 16.57 -15.38 11.52
CA HIS A 251 15.81 -16.43 12.21
C HIS A 251 14.76 -15.87 13.19
N TYR A 252 15.01 -14.72 13.83
CA TYR A 252 14.01 -14.06 14.67
C TYR A 252 12.83 -13.57 13.83
N PHE A 253 13.11 -12.94 12.68
CA PHE A 253 12.06 -12.43 11.80
C PHE A 253 11.30 -13.54 11.06
N GLU A 254 11.96 -14.66 10.77
CA GLU A 254 11.26 -15.88 10.36
C GLU A 254 10.29 -16.35 11.43
N ARG A 255 10.71 -16.36 12.71
CA ARG A 255 9.80 -16.71 13.81
C ARG A 255 8.63 -15.74 13.95
N ILE A 256 8.89 -14.44 13.85
CA ILE A 256 7.89 -13.37 13.98
C ILE A 256 6.82 -13.45 12.88
N PHE A 257 7.24 -13.64 11.62
CA PHE A 257 6.34 -13.56 10.47
C PHE A 257 5.82 -14.90 9.97
N TYR A 258 6.57 -15.98 10.15
CA TYR A 258 6.29 -17.26 9.50
C TYR A 258 6.04 -18.42 10.47
N ASN A 259 6.57 -18.42 11.70
CA ASN A 259 6.47 -19.58 12.61
C ASN A 259 5.53 -19.39 13.80
N TYR A 260 4.60 -18.44 13.78
CA TYR A 260 3.70 -18.21 14.92
C TYR A 260 2.23 -18.46 14.60
N SER A 261 1.93 -19.59 13.98
CA SER A 261 0.81 -20.39 14.47
C SER A 261 1.46 -21.55 15.24
N PRO A 262 1.35 -21.61 16.57
CA PRO A 262 2.04 -22.63 17.37
C PRO A 262 1.72 -24.07 16.92
N ASP A 263 0.53 -24.29 16.33
CA ASP A 263 0.11 -25.61 15.78
C ASP A 263 0.45 -25.82 14.29
N ILE A 264 0.82 -24.75 13.57
CA ILE A 264 1.06 -24.77 12.13
C ILE A 264 2.51 -24.32 11.91
N GLY A 265 3.42 -25.29 11.99
CA GLY A 265 4.82 -25.07 11.63
C GLY A 265 4.96 -24.53 10.19
N PRO A 266 6.08 -23.88 9.86
CA PRO A 266 6.31 -23.36 8.51
C PRO A 266 6.10 -24.45 7.46
N TRP A 267 5.64 -24.05 6.26
CA TRP A 267 5.61 -24.92 5.09
C TRP A 267 7.03 -25.29 4.69
N ASP A 268 7.57 -26.31 5.37
CA ASP A 268 8.88 -26.84 5.09
C ASP A 268 8.88 -27.61 3.76
N ARG A 269 10.06 -28.06 3.36
CA ARG A 269 10.24 -28.73 2.07
C ARG A 269 9.49 -30.05 2.00
N THR A 270 9.41 -30.77 3.12
CA THR A 270 8.79 -32.09 3.22
C THR A 270 7.27 -31.97 3.15
N LYS A 271 6.68 -31.06 3.92
CA LYS A 271 5.26 -30.73 3.95
C LYS A 271 4.78 -30.18 2.61
N ILE A 272 5.57 -29.34 1.92
CA ILE A 272 5.25 -28.91 0.55
C ILE A 272 5.23 -30.11 -0.41
N ARG A 273 6.19 -31.04 -0.30
CA ARG A 273 6.20 -32.23 -1.15
C ARG A 273 5.01 -33.14 -0.86
N GLN A 274 4.67 -33.36 0.42
CA GLN A 274 3.46 -34.08 0.82
C GLN A 274 2.20 -33.43 0.25
N LEU A 275 2.11 -32.10 0.26
CA LEU A 275 1.00 -31.36 -0.36
C LEU A 275 0.89 -31.61 -1.86
N ILE A 276 2.00 -31.54 -2.58
CA ILE A 276 2.03 -31.74 -4.02
C ILE A 276 1.64 -33.19 -4.36
N ASN A 277 2.20 -34.16 -3.64
CA ASN A 277 1.90 -35.58 -3.83
C ASN A 277 0.42 -35.89 -3.52
N ALA A 278 -0.08 -35.44 -2.37
CA ALA A 278 -1.47 -35.63 -1.97
C ALA A 278 -2.45 -34.99 -2.97
N TYR A 279 -2.10 -33.83 -3.54
CA TYR A 279 -2.90 -33.24 -4.63
C TYR A 279 -2.82 -34.07 -5.91
N SER A 280 -1.63 -34.53 -6.30
CA SER A 280 -1.41 -35.33 -7.51
C SER A 280 -2.26 -36.61 -7.52
N GLU A 281 -2.39 -37.28 -6.37
CA GLU A 281 -3.19 -38.51 -6.21
C GLU A 281 -4.69 -38.30 -6.52
N ILE A 282 -5.23 -37.11 -6.22
CA ILE A 282 -6.65 -36.79 -6.40
C ILE A 282 -6.90 -35.70 -7.44
N ALA A 283 -5.91 -35.37 -8.28
CA ALA A 283 -5.96 -34.27 -9.24
C ALA A 283 -7.14 -34.42 -10.24
N HIS A 284 -7.41 -35.66 -10.68
CA HIS A 284 -8.55 -35.99 -11.54
C HIS A 284 -9.90 -35.63 -10.89
N LYS A 285 -10.05 -35.79 -9.56
CA LYS A 285 -11.29 -35.43 -8.85
C LYS A 285 -11.53 -33.93 -8.84
N PHE A 286 -10.47 -33.11 -8.82
CA PHE A 286 -10.59 -31.65 -8.87
C PHE A 286 -11.13 -31.12 -10.21
N LYS A 287 -11.00 -31.90 -11.29
CA LYS A 287 -11.54 -31.56 -12.61
C LYS A 287 -13.02 -31.93 -12.73
N SER A 288 -13.46 -32.97 -12.03
CA SER A 288 -14.84 -33.43 -12.10
C SER A 288 -15.77 -32.50 -11.30
N PRO A 289 -16.84 -31.95 -11.92
CA PRO A 289 -17.80 -31.10 -11.23
C PRO A 289 -18.64 -31.86 -10.19
N LYS A 290 -18.57 -33.20 -10.19
CA LYS A 290 -19.25 -34.06 -9.20
C LYS A 290 -18.70 -33.86 -7.78
N TYR A 291 -17.44 -33.43 -7.65
CA TYR A 291 -16.80 -33.28 -6.35
C TYR A 291 -16.74 -31.81 -5.92
N GLN A 292 -17.16 -31.55 -4.69
CA GLN A 292 -16.95 -30.23 -4.08
C GLN A 292 -15.48 -30.06 -3.72
N LYS A 293 -14.83 -29.03 -4.29
CA LYS A 293 -13.41 -28.72 -4.03
C LYS A 293 -13.10 -28.57 -2.53
N LYS A 294 -14.07 -28.10 -1.74
CA LYS A 294 -13.93 -27.97 -0.28
C LYS A 294 -13.67 -29.32 0.41
N GLU A 295 -14.33 -30.39 -0.03
CA GLU A 295 -14.16 -31.73 0.54
C GLU A 295 -12.84 -32.38 0.10
N LEU A 296 -12.43 -32.17 -1.16
CA LEU A 296 -11.13 -32.62 -1.65
C LEU A 296 -9.98 -31.96 -0.87
N TRP A 297 -10.09 -30.67 -0.56
CA TRP A 297 -9.09 -30.00 0.27
C TRP A 297 -9.08 -30.50 1.71
N LYS A 298 -10.22 -30.89 2.29
CA LYS A 298 -10.25 -31.55 3.61
C LYS A 298 -9.56 -32.92 3.59
N GLU A 299 -9.70 -33.68 2.50
CA GLU A 299 -9.00 -34.96 2.33
C GLU A 299 -7.48 -34.76 2.31
N ILE A 300 -7.00 -33.79 1.54
CA ILE A 300 -5.59 -33.40 1.50
C ILE A 300 -5.12 -32.91 2.88
N SER A 301 -5.95 -32.11 3.57
CA SER A 301 -5.58 -31.51 4.85
C SER A 301 -5.36 -32.55 5.95
N ARG A 302 -6.16 -33.64 5.96
CA ARG A 302 -5.97 -34.78 6.87
C ARG A 302 -4.62 -35.47 6.66
N LYS A 303 -4.13 -35.57 5.42
CA LYS A 303 -2.82 -36.19 5.12
C LYS A 303 -1.63 -35.33 5.56
N ILE A 304 -1.77 -34.01 5.51
CA ILE A 304 -0.66 -33.06 5.74
C ILE A 304 -0.57 -32.59 7.19
N GLY A 305 -1.67 -32.71 7.96
CA GLY A 305 -1.76 -32.11 9.30
C GLY A 305 -1.87 -30.59 9.24
N GLU A 306 -2.59 -30.07 8.24
CA GLU A 306 -2.82 -28.64 8.03
C GLU A 306 -4.31 -28.36 7.88
N THR A 307 -4.73 -27.10 7.96
CA THR A 307 -6.13 -26.76 7.64
C THR A 307 -6.37 -26.81 6.13
N ALA A 308 -7.57 -27.22 5.70
CA ALA A 308 -7.93 -27.28 4.28
C ALA A 308 -7.73 -25.93 3.55
N SER A 309 -8.05 -24.82 4.23
CA SER A 309 -7.84 -23.46 3.71
C SER A 309 -6.35 -23.14 3.49
N ASN A 310 -5.48 -23.56 4.41
CA ASN A 310 -4.03 -23.38 4.28
C ASN A 310 -3.47 -24.22 3.13
N CYS A 311 -3.88 -25.48 3.00
CA CYS A 311 -3.48 -26.38 1.91
C CYS A 311 -3.86 -25.79 0.55
N ASP A 312 -5.12 -25.39 0.38
CA ASP A 312 -5.62 -24.76 -0.85
C ASP A 312 -4.85 -23.48 -1.18
N ARG A 313 -4.70 -22.57 -0.21
CA ARG A 313 -3.97 -21.31 -0.39
C ARG A 313 -2.52 -21.56 -0.79
N LYS A 314 -1.83 -22.48 -0.11
CA LYS A 314 -0.44 -22.84 -0.41
C LYS A 314 -0.32 -23.44 -1.80
N PHE A 315 -1.18 -24.40 -2.15
CA PHE A 315 -1.15 -25.05 -3.45
C PHE A 315 -1.45 -24.06 -4.59
N ARG A 316 -2.43 -23.16 -4.42
CA ARG A 316 -2.70 -22.08 -5.39
C ARG A 316 -1.49 -21.18 -5.61
N ASN A 317 -0.76 -20.82 -4.56
CA ASN A 317 0.47 -20.03 -4.68
C ASN A 317 1.60 -20.79 -5.42
N LEU A 318 1.73 -22.10 -5.18
CA LEU A 318 2.66 -22.96 -5.90
C LEU A 318 2.26 -23.07 -7.38
N LYS A 319 0.97 -23.33 -7.67
CA LYS A 319 0.41 -23.37 -9.03
C LYS A 319 0.62 -22.06 -9.78
N GLN A 320 0.40 -20.91 -9.14
CA GLN A 320 0.65 -19.60 -9.75
C GLN A 320 2.13 -19.38 -10.07
N THR A 321 3.03 -19.93 -9.25
CA THR A 321 4.47 -19.88 -9.51
C THR A 321 4.84 -20.77 -10.68
N TYR A 322 4.31 -21.99 -10.74
CA TYR A 322 4.45 -22.89 -11.88
C TYR A 322 4.00 -22.22 -13.20
N ILE A 323 2.78 -21.67 -13.26
CA ILE A 323 2.24 -21.03 -14.46
C ILE A 323 3.16 -19.89 -14.94
N ARG A 324 3.65 -19.04 -14.02
CA ARG A 324 4.58 -17.97 -14.39
C ARG A 324 5.90 -18.50 -14.94
N LEU A 325 6.42 -19.59 -14.39
CA LEU A 325 7.66 -20.21 -14.85
C LEU A 325 7.47 -20.91 -16.20
N LYS A 326 6.36 -21.61 -16.39
CA LYS A 326 5.99 -22.25 -17.66
C LYS A 326 5.86 -21.21 -18.79
N MET A 327 5.11 -20.13 -18.57
CA MET A 327 5.00 -19.02 -19.54
C MET A 327 6.35 -18.41 -19.92
N ARG A 328 7.31 -18.34 -18.97
CA ARG A 328 8.68 -17.87 -19.27
C ARG A 328 9.47 -18.87 -20.11
N ALA A 329 9.33 -20.16 -19.81
CA ALA A 329 9.98 -21.23 -20.55
C ALA A 329 9.45 -21.34 -21.98
N ASP A 330 8.12 -21.23 -22.16
CA ASP A 330 7.47 -21.21 -23.47
C ASP A 330 7.89 -19.99 -24.31
N SER A 331 8.33 -18.90 -23.66
CA SER A 331 8.90 -17.71 -24.33
C SER A 331 10.38 -17.88 -24.70
N GLY A 332 10.97 -19.07 -24.55
CA GLY A 332 12.39 -19.34 -24.82
C GLY A 332 13.37 -18.75 -23.80
N ARG A 333 12.90 -18.18 -22.68
CA ARG A 333 13.79 -17.65 -21.64
C ARG A 333 14.27 -18.78 -20.73
N SER A 334 15.56 -18.76 -20.38
CA SER A 334 16.16 -19.75 -19.48
C SER A 334 15.38 -19.83 -18.16
N MET A 335 14.87 -21.02 -17.87
CA MET A 335 14.07 -21.27 -16.67
C MET A 335 14.96 -21.26 -15.43
N THR A 336 14.57 -20.52 -14.40
CA THR A 336 15.18 -20.65 -13.08
C THR A 336 14.87 -22.04 -12.52
N LYS A 337 15.88 -22.78 -12.03
CA LYS A 337 15.74 -24.12 -11.44
C LYS A 337 14.81 -24.08 -10.21
N TRP A 338 13.51 -24.19 -10.44
CA TRP A 338 12.52 -24.30 -9.38
C TRP A 338 12.30 -25.77 -9.03
N ARG A 339 12.57 -26.13 -7.78
CA ARG A 339 12.66 -27.53 -7.33
C ARG A 339 11.39 -28.36 -7.59
N TYR A 340 10.22 -27.71 -7.55
CA TYR A 340 8.92 -28.36 -7.73
C TYR A 340 8.40 -28.30 -9.17
N TYR A 341 9.19 -27.78 -10.12
CA TYR A 341 8.73 -27.60 -11.49
C TYR A 341 8.36 -28.94 -12.15
N LYS A 342 9.22 -29.96 -11.98
CA LYS A 342 8.99 -31.30 -12.53
C LYS A 342 7.72 -31.95 -11.96
N ASP A 343 7.47 -31.79 -10.66
CA ASP A 343 6.27 -32.32 -10.01
C ASP A 343 4.98 -31.66 -10.58
N PHE A 344 5.04 -30.36 -10.85
CA PHE A 344 3.92 -29.65 -11.49
C PHE A 344 3.77 -30.00 -12.97
N VAL A 345 4.86 -30.20 -13.69
CA VAL A 345 4.83 -30.74 -15.05
C VAL A 345 4.14 -32.10 -15.06
N SER A 346 4.49 -33.02 -14.16
CA SER A 346 3.82 -34.32 -14.11
C SER A 346 2.34 -34.22 -13.75
N ILE A 347 1.94 -33.29 -12.88
CA ILE A 347 0.52 -33.09 -12.55
C ILE A 347 -0.26 -32.51 -13.73
N PHE A 348 0.28 -31.54 -14.46
CA PHE A 348 -0.48 -30.76 -15.44
C PHE A 348 -0.25 -31.14 -16.91
N GLU A 349 0.85 -31.82 -17.24
CA GLU A 349 1.21 -32.22 -18.61
C GLU A 349 1.01 -33.71 -18.84
N THR A 350 1.20 -34.57 -17.83
CA THR A 350 1.00 -36.02 -17.99
C THR A 350 -0.48 -36.41 -18.12
N GLU A 351 -1.43 -35.57 -17.72
CA GLU A 351 -2.87 -35.89 -17.75
C GLU A 351 -3.53 -35.84 -19.15
N THR A 352 -2.77 -35.94 -20.25
CA THR A 352 -3.34 -36.16 -21.59
C THR A 352 -3.58 -37.63 -21.93
N TYR A 353 -3.38 -38.58 -21.00
CA TYR A 353 -3.73 -39.97 -21.24
C TYR A 353 -5.25 -40.20 -21.14
N THR A 354 -5.87 -40.41 -22.29
CA THR A 354 -7.21 -40.99 -22.45
C THR A 354 -7.18 -42.44 -21.97
N ILE A 355 -7.98 -42.77 -20.95
CA ILE A 355 -8.32 -44.14 -20.61
C ILE A 355 -9.45 -44.53 -21.57
N ASN A 356 -9.14 -45.27 -22.63
CA ASN A 356 -10.15 -45.96 -23.44
C ASN A 356 -10.41 -47.31 -22.77
N GLU A 357 -11.54 -47.44 -22.07
CA GLU A 357 -12.11 -48.75 -21.73
C GLU A 357 -13.61 -48.72 -22.01
N ASP A 358 -13.98 -48.64 -23.29
CA ASP A 358 -15.23 -49.14 -23.90
C ASP A 358 -16.59 -48.77 -23.25
N ARG A 359 -16.68 -47.85 -22.29
CA ARG A 359 -17.94 -47.32 -21.74
C ARG A 359 -17.81 -45.87 -21.25
N SER A 360 -18.44 -44.96 -22.01
CA SER A 360 -18.72 -43.56 -21.67
C SER A 360 -17.49 -42.64 -21.55
N ASP A 361 -16.72 -42.54 -22.63
CA ASP A 361 -15.53 -41.69 -22.73
C ASP A 361 -15.87 -40.19 -22.64
N VAL A 362 -15.44 -39.57 -21.53
CA VAL A 362 -15.34 -38.12 -21.42
C VAL A 362 -13.93 -37.70 -21.85
N ILE A 363 -13.81 -37.37 -23.14
CA ILE A 363 -12.58 -36.86 -23.74
C ILE A 363 -12.30 -35.44 -23.19
N TYR A 364 -11.44 -35.33 -22.18
CA TYR A 364 -10.90 -34.03 -21.74
C TYR A 364 -9.71 -33.64 -22.62
N LYS A 365 -9.98 -32.93 -23.73
CA LYS A 365 -8.93 -32.25 -24.50
C LYS A 365 -8.31 -31.10 -23.66
N PRO A 366 -7.04 -30.71 -23.89
CA PRO A 366 -6.41 -29.53 -23.30
C PRO A 366 -7.14 -28.22 -23.68
N LEU A 367 -8.27 -27.96 -23.00
CA LEU A 367 -9.29 -27.00 -23.43
C LEU A 367 -8.89 -25.54 -23.15
N GLU A 368 -7.94 -25.29 -22.25
CA GLU A 368 -7.77 -23.95 -21.64
C GLU A 368 -7.38 -22.82 -22.62
N GLN A 369 -6.62 -23.12 -23.68
CA GLN A 369 -6.23 -22.09 -24.66
C GLN A 369 -7.25 -21.89 -25.78
N ASP A 370 -8.04 -22.92 -26.11
CA ASP A 370 -8.95 -22.85 -27.23
C ASP A 370 -10.32 -22.28 -26.83
N TYR A 371 -10.82 -22.57 -25.61
CA TYR A 371 -12.11 -22.03 -25.18
C TYR A 371 -12.11 -20.49 -25.10
N VAL A 372 -10.96 -19.88 -24.78
CA VAL A 372 -10.86 -18.40 -24.74
C VAL A 372 -10.95 -17.82 -26.15
N LYS A 373 -10.31 -18.45 -27.14
CA LYS A 373 -10.42 -18.03 -28.54
C LYS A 373 -11.86 -18.22 -29.03
N GLN A 374 -12.49 -19.35 -28.72
CA GLN A 374 -13.90 -19.60 -29.05
C GLN A 374 -14.85 -18.60 -28.37
N LEU A 375 -14.61 -18.25 -27.11
CA LEU A 375 -15.37 -17.21 -26.39
C LEU A 375 -15.25 -15.84 -27.07
N LEU A 376 -14.04 -15.45 -27.47
CA LEU A 376 -13.78 -14.16 -28.11
C LEU A 376 -14.31 -14.13 -29.55
N ALA A 377 -14.15 -15.21 -30.32
CA ALA A 377 -14.74 -15.35 -31.65
C ALA A 377 -16.26 -15.24 -31.60
N PHE A 378 -16.91 -15.98 -30.68
CA PHE A 378 -18.36 -15.87 -30.46
C PHE A 378 -18.81 -14.45 -30.13
N TYR A 379 -18.02 -13.70 -29.35
CA TYR A 379 -18.31 -12.30 -29.04
C TYR A 379 -18.21 -11.40 -30.28
N ILE A 380 -17.19 -11.60 -31.12
CA ILE A 380 -17.02 -10.87 -32.38
C ILE A 380 -18.21 -11.14 -33.32
N ASP A 381 -18.58 -12.42 -33.49
CA ASP A 381 -19.69 -12.84 -34.35
C ASP A 381 -21.04 -12.26 -33.88
N ASN A 382 -21.19 -12.01 -32.58
CA ASN A 382 -22.41 -11.47 -31.97
C ASN A 382 -22.22 -10.03 -31.47
N LYS A 383 -21.21 -9.30 -31.96
CA LYS A 383 -20.82 -7.96 -31.47
C LYS A 383 -22.00 -6.98 -31.45
N GLN A 384 -22.82 -6.99 -32.51
CA GLN A 384 -24.00 -6.11 -32.60
C GLN A 384 -25.07 -6.45 -31.56
N LYS A 385 -25.31 -7.75 -31.31
CA LYS A 385 -26.27 -8.20 -30.29
C LYS A 385 -25.80 -7.87 -28.87
N PHE A 386 -24.49 -7.86 -28.62
CA PHE A 386 -23.93 -7.44 -27.34
C PHE A 386 -24.01 -5.93 -27.09
N LYS A 387 -24.11 -5.13 -28.16
CA LYS A 387 -24.31 -3.68 -28.10
C LYS A 387 -25.77 -3.29 -27.94
N ASP A 388 -26.69 -4.11 -28.43
CA ASP A 388 -28.13 -3.88 -28.31
C ASP A 388 -28.58 -3.90 -26.82
N PRO A 389 -29.09 -2.79 -26.28
CA PRO A 389 -29.56 -2.73 -24.89
C PRO A 389 -30.83 -3.57 -24.64
N LEU A 390 -31.59 -3.92 -25.69
CA LEU A 390 -32.79 -4.75 -25.58
C LEU A 390 -32.44 -6.23 -25.40
N ILE A 391 -31.25 -6.65 -25.82
CA ILE A 391 -30.78 -8.02 -25.67
C ILE A 391 -30.05 -8.19 -24.34
N LYS A 392 -30.61 -9.00 -23.45
CA LYS A 392 -29.94 -9.38 -22.20
C LYS A 392 -28.68 -10.18 -22.50
N LYS A 393 -27.49 -9.61 -22.27
CA LYS A 393 -26.18 -10.27 -22.48
C LYS A 393 -26.08 -11.69 -21.91
N ARG A 394 -26.76 -11.97 -20.79
CA ARG A 394 -26.85 -13.30 -20.17
C ARG A 394 -27.41 -14.37 -21.13
N SER A 395 -28.36 -14.02 -22.02
CA SER A 395 -28.91 -14.96 -23.00
C SER A 395 -27.88 -15.37 -24.05
N LEU A 396 -27.05 -14.43 -24.51
CA LEU A 396 -25.94 -14.72 -25.44
C LEU A 396 -24.89 -15.62 -24.78
N TRP A 397 -24.53 -15.33 -23.53
CA TRP A 397 -23.61 -16.19 -22.78
C TRP A 397 -24.16 -17.60 -22.54
N LYS A 398 -25.48 -17.74 -22.40
CA LYS A 398 -26.15 -19.05 -22.28
C LYS A 398 -26.04 -19.90 -23.54
N GLN A 399 -25.85 -19.31 -24.71
CA GLN A 399 -25.68 -20.04 -25.97
C GLN A 399 -24.29 -20.67 -26.09
N ILE A 400 -23.24 -19.96 -25.65
CA ILE A 400 -21.86 -20.43 -25.78
C ILE A 400 -21.36 -21.21 -24.55
N GLY A 401 -21.89 -20.92 -23.35
CA GLY A 401 -21.48 -21.55 -22.09
C GLY A 401 -21.38 -23.07 -22.14
N PRO A 402 -22.44 -23.80 -22.55
CA PRO A 402 -22.41 -25.26 -22.65
C PRO A 402 -21.33 -25.79 -23.59
N LYS A 403 -21.05 -25.09 -24.71
CA LYS A 403 -20.01 -25.49 -25.67
C LYS A 403 -18.60 -25.36 -25.09
N LEU A 404 -18.41 -24.40 -24.18
CA LEU A 404 -17.12 -24.16 -23.51
C LEU A 404 -16.98 -24.93 -22.18
N GLY A 405 -18.04 -25.59 -21.71
CA GLY A 405 -18.09 -26.18 -20.37
C GLY A 405 -18.07 -25.14 -19.24
N LEU A 406 -18.62 -23.94 -19.49
CA LEU A 406 -18.67 -22.83 -18.54
C LEU A 406 -20.11 -22.40 -18.28
N SER A 407 -20.40 -21.88 -17.09
CA SER A 407 -21.66 -21.19 -16.85
C SER A 407 -21.72 -19.85 -17.60
N PRO A 408 -22.91 -19.31 -17.89
CA PRO A 408 -23.05 -17.99 -18.50
C PRO A 408 -22.34 -16.89 -17.68
N GLU A 409 -22.39 -16.99 -16.35
CA GLU A 409 -21.75 -16.05 -15.43
C GLU A 409 -20.22 -16.18 -15.46
N GLU A 410 -19.69 -17.39 -15.65
CA GLU A 410 -18.26 -17.63 -15.82
C GLU A 410 -17.74 -17.08 -17.15
N CYS A 411 -18.50 -17.25 -18.24
CA CYS A 411 -18.19 -16.63 -19.54
C CYS A 411 -18.11 -15.11 -19.43
N ASP A 412 -19.13 -14.48 -18.84
CA ASP A 412 -19.20 -13.03 -18.64
C ASP A 412 -18.04 -12.52 -17.76
N LYS A 413 -17.79 -13.19 -16.63
CA LYS A 413 -16.67 -12.87 -15.73
C LYS A 413 -15.33 -13.00 -16.44
N LYS A 414 -15.12 -14.07 -17.21
CA LYS A 414 -13.90 -14.29 -17.99
C LYS A 414 -13.70 -13.18 -19.01
N PHE A 415 -14.74 -12.84 -19.77
CA PHE A 415 -14.69 -11.76 -20.76
C PHE A 415 -14.35 -10.40 -20.13
N ARG A 416 -14.98 -10.04 -19.00
CA ARG A 416 -14.64 -8.79 -18.25
C ARG A 416 -13.17 -8.76 -17.80
N ASN A 417 -12.65 -9.87 -17.29
CA ASN A 417 -11.25 -9.95 -16.87
C ASN A 417 -10.28 -9.79 -18.05
N LEU A 418 -10.60 -10.38 -19.20
CA LEU A 418 -9.85 -10.21 -20.43
C LEU A 418 -9.90 -8.76 -20.92
N LYS A 419 -11.09 -8.13 -20.91
CA LYS A 419 -11.27 -6.71 -21.23
C LYS A 419 -10.42 -5.81 -20.34
N GLN A 420 -10.42 -6.03 -19.03
CA GLN A 420 -9.59 -5.24 -18.10
C GLN A 420 -8.10 -5.39 -18.40
N THR A 421 -7.67 -6.59 -18.79
CA THR A 421 -6.28 -6.85 -19.19
C THR A 421 -5.94 -6.09 -20.47
N PHE A 422 -6.83 -6.11 -21.46
CA PHE A 422 -6.68 -5.33 -22.70
C PHE A 422 -6.54 -3.83 -22.44
N ILE A 423 -7.42 -3.23 -21.61
CA ILE A 423 -7.36 -1.79 -21.29
C ILE A 423 -5.98 -1.40 -20.73
N ARG A 424 -5.47 -2.17 -19.76
CA ARG A 424 -4.12 -1.93 -19.18
C ARG A 424 -3.00 -2.08 -20.21
N LEU A 425 -3.15 -3.03 -21.15
CA LEU A 425 -2.16 -3.24 -22.22
C LEU A 425 -2.18 -2.11 -23.25
N VAL A 426 -3.36 -1.56 -23.56
CA VAL A 426 -3.49 -0.38 -24.43
C VAL A 426 -2.88 0.85 -23.78
N GLU A 427 -3.15 1.11 -22.49
CA GLU A 427 -2.52 2.20 -21.73
C GLU A 427 -0.99 2.06 -21.73
N LYS A 428 -0.50 0.86 -21.41
CA LYS A 428 0.94 0.58 -21.43
C LYS A 428 1.55 0.75 -22.83
N LYS A 429 0.84 0.36 -23.91
CA LYS A 429 1.30 0.57 -25.29
C LYS A 429 1.39 2.06 -25.62
N LYS A 430 0.46 2.89 -25.13
CA LYS A 430 0.53 4.35 -25.27
C LYS A 430 1.74 4.94 -24.54
N ASP A 431 2.02 4.47 -23.32
CA ASP A 431 3.12 5.01 -22.52
C ASP A 431 4.50 4.57 -23.03
N THR A 432 4.63 3.32 -23.49
CA THR A 432 5.93 2.71 -23.82
C THR A 432 6.20 2.58 -25.32
N GLY A 433 5.18 2.73 -26.17
CA GLY A 433 5.27 2.49 -27.62
C GLY A 433 5.52 1.04 -28.03
N LYS A 434 5.64 0.10 -27.10
CA LYS A 434 5.96 -1.31 -27.39
C LYS A 434 4.69 -2.14 -27.53
N ASP A 435 4.64 -2.93 -28.60
CA ASP A 435 3.60 -3.94 -28.77
C ASP A 435 3.69 -5.03 -27.71
N ASN A 436 2.52 -5.53 -27.30
CA ASN A 436 2.41 -6.62 -26.34
C ASN A 436 2.19 -7.94 -27.08
N GLY A 437 2.96 -8.98 -26.74
CA GLY A 437 2.77 -10.33 -27.28
C GLY A 437 1.60 -11.08 -26.65
N TRP A 438 0.53 -10.40 -26.24
CA TRP A 438 -0.61 -11.05 -25.61
C TRP A 438 -1.47 -11.73 -26.69
N PRO A 439 -1.67 -13.06 -26.64
CA PRO A 439 -2.26 -13.82 -27.76
C PRO A 439 -3.71 -13.47 -28.09
N TYR A 440 -4.38 -12.72 -27.21
CA TYR A 440 -5.78 -12.29 -27.38
C TYR A 440 -5.91 -10.81 -27.78
N TYR A 441 -4.80 -10.10 -27.95
CA TYR A 441 -4.81 -8.66 -28.18
C TYR A 441 -5.54 -8.29 -29.49
N SER A 442 -5.28 -9.03 -30.58
CA SER A 442 -5.91 -8.81 -31.88
C SER A 442 -7.43 -9.03 -31.89
N TYR A 443 -7.95 -9.97 -31.09
CA TYR A 443 -9.40 -10.16 -30.92
C TYR A 443 -10.03 -8.92 -30.27
N PHE A 444 -9.36 -8.34 -29.27
CA PHE A 444 -9.85 -7.14 -28.58
C PHE A 444 -9.72 -5.89 -29.44
N GLU A 445 -8.69 -5.79 -30.28
CA GLU A 445 -8.63 -4.78 -31.35
C GLU A 445 -9.84 -4.92 -32.27
N GLN A 446 -10.19 -6.10 -32.79
CA GLN A 446 -11.41 -6.26 -33.61
C GLN A 446 -12.71 -5.92 -32.85
N ILE A 447 -12.76 -6.17 -31.53
CA ILE A 447 -13.91 -5.83 -30.69
C ILE A 447 -14.04 -4.31 -30.49
N TYR A 448 -12.94 -3.57 -30.33
CA TYR A 448 -12.94 -2.16 -29.94
C TYR A 448 -12.47 -1.16 -30.99
N ASP A 449 -11.78 -1.61 -32.03
CA ASP A 449 -11.59 -0.87 -33.28
C ASP A 449 -12.95 -0.83 -33.96
N GLU A 450 -13.71 0.17 -33.59
CA GLU A 450 -14.69 0.70 -34.52
C GLU A 450 -13.91 1.29 -35.68
N PRO A 451 -14.30 1.00 -36.94
CA PRO A 451 -13.75 1.72 -38.06
C PRO A 451 -13.97 3.20 -37.76
N LYS A 452 -12.88 3.91 -37.42
CA LYS A 452 -12.93 5.36 -37.39
C LYS A 452 -13.46 5.71 -38.77
N PRO A 453 -14.64 6.34 -38.90
CA PRO A 453 -15.10 6.76 -40.22
C PRO A 453 -13.92 7.52 -40.81
N SER A 454 -13.42 7.01 -41.94
CA SER A 454 -12.32 7.62 -42.66
C SER A 454 -12.60 9.11 -42.71
N LYS A 455 -11.57 9.93 -42.44
CA LYS A 455 -11.67 11.39 -42.43
C LYS A 455 -11.89 11.96 -43.85
N GLU A 456 -12.83 11.41 -44.58
CA GLU A 456 -13.29 11.83 -45.90
C GLU A 456 -14.81 11.91 -45.87
N CYS A 457 -15.34 12.86 -45.09
CA CYS A 457 -16.45 13.69 -45.55
C CYS A 457 -16.54 14.93 -44.66
N SER A 458 -15.98 16.03 -45.15
CA SER A 458 -16.21 17.38 -44.63
C SER A 458 -17.63 17.84 -45.01
N HIS A 459 -18.64 17.20 -44.45
CA HIS A 459 -19.99 17.75 -44.40
C HIS A 459 -20.34 17.99 -42.94
N LYS A 460 -20.21 19.27 -42.55
CA LYS A 460 -20.83 19.87 -41.38
C LYS A 460 -22.33 19.54 -41.42
N CYS A 461 -22.75 18.46 -40.80
CA CYS A 461 -24.06 18.44 -40.18
C CYS A 461 -23.92 19.35 -38.96
N ASN A 462 -24.41 20.57 -39.09
CA ASN A 462 -24.74 21.48 -38.01
C ASN A 462 -25.76 20.76 -37.11
N ILE A 463 -25.31 19.87 -36.23
CA ILE A 463 -26.05 19.56 -35.02
C ILE A 463 -25.83 20.78 -34.14
N ASP A 464 -26.89 21.57 -34.02
CA ASP A 464 -26.88 22.88 -33.39
C ASP A 464 -26.16 22.83 -32.05
N ASN A 465 -25.11 23.66 -31.91
CA ASN A 465 -24.44 23.91 -30.63
C ASN A 465 -25.42 24.29 -29.51
N MET A 466 -26.65 24.68 -29.86
CA MET A 466 -27.76 24.93 -28.96
C MET A 466 -28.15 23.69 -28.14
N THR A 467 -28.33 22.50 -28.74
CA THR A 467 -28.73 21.28 -28.01
C THR A 467 -27.63 20.75 -27.09
N LEU A 468 -26.36 20.84 -27.49
CA LEU A 468 -25.24 20.48 -26.59
C LEU A 468 -25.03 21.48 -25.46
N SER A 469 -25.31 22.77 -25.68
CA SER A 469 -25.27 23.78 -24.63
C SER A 469 -26.42 23.59 -23.62
N GLU A 470 -27.61 23.23 -24.09
CA GLU A 470 -28.77 22.93 -23.24
C GLU A 470 -28.54 21.67 -22.42
N ILE A 471 -28.00 20.59 -23.00
CA ILE A 471 -27.65 19.38 -22.26
C ILE A 471 -26.58 19.68 -21.19
N ARG A 472 -25.55 20.47 -21.50
CA ARG A 472 -24.55 20.89 -20.49
C ARG A 472 -25.17 21.74 -19.38
N ASN A 473 -26.09 22.64 -19.72
CA ASN A 473 -26.79 23.47 -18.73
C ASN A 473 -27.72 22.63 -17.85
N LEU A 474 -28.39 21.62 -18.41
CA LEU A 474 -29.25 20.70 -17.68
C LEU A 474 -28.45 19.83 -16.71
N VAL A 475 -27.31 19.29 -17.15
CA VAL A 475 -26.39 18.53 -16.28
C VAL A 475 -25.83 19.39 -15.16
N ARG A 476 -25.40 20.63 -15.46
CA ARG A 476 -24.93 21.57 -14.43
C ARG A 476 -26.03 21.97 -13.42
N SER A 477 -27.27 22.13 -13.89
CA SER A 477 -28.41 22.45 -13.02
C SER A 477 -28.78 21.30 -12.08
N GLN A 478 -28.54 20.06 -12.51
CA GLN A 478 -28.75 18.88 -11.69
C GLN A 478 -27.67 18.75 -10.61
N ASP A 479 -26.41 19.00 -10.97
CA ASP A 479 -25.28 19.03 -10.03
C ASP A 479 -25.48 20.08 -8.93
N THR A 480 -26.03 21.25 -9.27
CA THR A 480 -26.35 22.28 -8.26
C THR A 480 -27.47 21.85 -7.31
N LYS A 481 -28.52 21.18 -7.82
CA LYS A 481 -29.63 20.71 -6.98
C LYS A 481 -29.19 19.58 -6.04
N ASP A 482 -28.31 18.70 -6.51
CA ASP A 482 -27.80 17.61 -5.69
C ASP A 482 -26.76 18.12 -4.67
N LYS A 483 -26.02 19.18 -5.00
CA LYS A 483 -25.18 19.91 -4.05
C LYS A 483 -26.00 20.57 -2.94
N ASP A 484 -27.11 21.24 -3.25
CA ASP A 484 -27.99 21.86 -2.24
C ASP A 484 -28.62 20.80 -1.31
N LYS A 485 -29.00 19.64 -1.84
CA LYS A 485 -29.51 18.52 -1.02
C LYS A 485 -28.43 17.96 -0.11
N PHE A 486 -27.19 17.84 -0.62
CA PHE A 486 -26.05 17.41 0.18
C PHE A 486 -25.74 18.41 1.29
N GLU A 487 -25.71 19.72 1.01
CA GLU A 487 -25.50 20.76 2.02
C GLU A 487 -26.61 20.77 3.08
N LYS A 488 -27.88 20.57 2.69
CA LYS A 488 -28.98 20.38 3.65
C LYS A 488 -28.78 19.14 4.54
N LEU A 489 -28.31 18.04 3.97
CA LEU A 489 -28.03 16.82 4.73
C LEU A 489 -26.86 17.02 5.71
N VAL A 490 -25.78 17.68 5.27
CA VAL A 490 -24.64 18.03 6.13
C VAL A 490 -25.11 18.89 7.32
N LYS A 491 -25.94 19.91 7.06
CA LYS A 491 -26.49 20.77 8.12
C LYS A 491 -27.33 19.99 9.14
N VAL A 492 -28.19 19.07 8.68
CA VAL A 492 -28.99 18.20 9.57
C VAL A 492 -28.09 17.29 10.43
N ILE A 493 -26.99 16.78 9.89
CA ILE A 493 -26.02 15.96 10.64
C ILE A 493 -25.29 16.81 11.70
N GLU A 494 -24.90 18.04 11.36
CA GLU A 494 -24.26 18.96 12.30
C GLU A 494 -25.19 19.35 13.45
N ASP A 495 -26.47 19.64 13.17
CA ASP A 495 -27.49 19.95 14.17
C ASP A 495 -27.71 18.74 15.10
N SER A 496 -27.82 17.52 14.55
CA SER A 496 -27.93 16.28 15.34
C SER A 496 -26.73 16.08 16.27
N ASN A 497 -25.51 16.30 15.76
CA ASN A 497 -24.29 16.23 16.56
C ASN A 497 -24.22 17.32 17.64
N SER A 498 -24.79 18.50 17.38
CA SER A 498 -24.89 19.58 18.38
C SER A 498 -25.80 19.15 19.55
N ILE A 499 -26.99 18.64 19.24
CA ILE A 499 -27.95 18.13 20.23
C ILE A 499 -27.32 17.00 21.06
N GLN A 500 -26.58 16.09 20.42
CA GLN A 500 -25.93 14.99 21.12
C GLN A 500 -24.82 15.47 22.08
N ARG A 501 -24.08 16.53 21.71
CA ARG A 501 -23.10 17.17 22.59
C ARG A 501 -23.77 17.83 23.80
N GLU A 502 -24.87 18.53 23.62
CA GLU A 502 -25.64 19.10 24.75
C GLU A 502 -26.17 18.03 25.68
N ARG A 503 -26.74 16.95 25.14
CA ARG A 503 -27.20 15.81 25.94
C ARG A 503 -26.08 15.21 26.78
N ASN A 504 -24.90 15.00 26.19
CA ASN A 504 -23.75 14.46 26.92
C ASN A 504 -23.27 15.44 28.01
N LYS A 505 -23.31 16.75 27.75
CA LYS A 505 -22.98 17.77 28.75
C LYS A 505 -23.95 17.76 29.94
N ILE A 506 -25.24 17.61 29.70
CA ILE A 506 -26.27 17.49 30.75
C ILE A 506 -26.04 16.20 31.56
N LEU A 507 -25.79 15.07 30.90
CA LEU A 507 -25.52 13.80 31.57
C LEU A 507 -24.27 13.88 32.46
N GLN A 508 -23.19 14.51 31.99
CA GLN A 508 -21.99 14.71 32.79
C GLN A 508 -22.27 15.57 34.03
N ALA A 509 -22.99 16.69 33.85
CA ALA A 509 -23.36 17.57 34.97
C ALA A 509 -24.25 16.88 36.03
N LEU A 510 -25.05 15.89 35.63
CA LEU A 510 -25.83 15.06 36.56
C LEU A 510 -24.97 14.03 37.29
N LEU A 511 -23.96 13.46 36.63
CA LEU A 511 -23.03 12.52 37.24
C LEU A 511 -22.12 13.21 38.27
N ASP A 512 -21.67 14.44 37.99
CA ASP A 512 -20.79 15.21 38.85
C ASP A 512 -21.50 15.77 40.12
N ARG A 513 -22.84 15.64 40.21
CA ARG A 513 -23.64 16.04 41.38
C ARG A 513 -23.77 14.94 42.46
N LYS A 514 -23.15 13.78 42.27
CA LYS A 514 -23.00 12.73 43.29
C LYS A 514 -21.65 12.84 43.97
#